data_AF-A0A2N1D616-F1
#
_entry.id   AF-A0A2N1D616-F1
#
_cell.length_a   1.000
_cell.length_b   1.000
_cell.length_c   1.000
_cell.angle_alpha   90.00
_cell.angle_beta   90.00
_cell.angle_gamma   90.00
#
_symmetry.space_group_name_H-M   'P 1'
#
loop_
_entity.id
_entity.type
_entity.pdbx_description
1 polymer ?
#
loop_
_entity_poly.entity_id
_entity_poly.type
_entity_poly.pdbx_seq_one_letter_code
_entity_poly.pdbx_strand_id
1 'polypeptide(L)'
;MGFFDYINASNSEGKKMGEAHGSSTYIPIIEIKKPLFVNLQDWYEEIISSVRGLANVLAGTFHDTEEHRFFIYTLREIVRNVFEHSNAENCFICGQRWGNGRVEIGILDEGIGIQESLSKSFRVKDDNQAIQMAIKPGVSSTSHISTDLNQYDNSGYGLYVLTEVVASFGKFSIGSNTRRMTITKNNQKIDTSSFAGTYIGIEMDAAPKQFSTLLKDIIDAGESEAGATKVASSASKMSKLG
;
A
#
# COMPACT_ATOMS: atom_id res chain seq x y z
N MET A 1 13.90 -17.10 -5.50
CA MET A 1 13.97 -16.18 -4.36
C MET A 1 14.80 -14.93 -4.66
N GLY A 2 16.01 -14.99 -5.26
CA GLY A 2 16.83 -13.77 -5.47
C GLY A 2 17.33 -13.11 -4.17
N PHE A 3 16.99 -13.68 -3.02
CA PHE A 3 17.25 -13.12 -1.70
C PHE A 3 18.74 -12.95 -1.38
N PHE A 4 19.56 -13.96 -1.66
CA PHE A 4 21.01 -13.88 -1.43
C PHE A 4 21.68 -12.79 -2.27
N ASP A 5 21.17 -12.56 -3.48
CA ASP A 5 21.62 -11.44 -4.32
C ASP A 5 21.20 -10.10 -3.72
N TYR A 6 19.94 -9.97 -3.29
CA TYR A 6 19.41 -8.77 -2.63
C TYR A 6 20.23 -8.35 -1.40
N ILE A 7 20.59 -9.30 -0.53
CA ILE A 7 21.38 -9.01 0.69
C ILE A 7 22.90 -8.98 0.42
N ASN A 8 23.34 -9.00 -0.84
CA ASN A 8 24.74 -9.02 -1.25
C ASN A 8 25.55 -10.17 -0.62
N ALA A 9 24.93 -11.34 -0.49
CA ALA A 9 25.51 -12.59 0.00
C ALA A 9 25.68 -13.65 -1.11
N SER A 10 25.51 -13.26 -2.39
CA SER A 10 25.63 -14.18 -3.52
C SER A 10 27.12 -14.40 -3.88
N ASN A 11 27.60 -15.62 -3.71
CA ASN A 11 28.96 -16.02 -4.09
C ASN A 11 29.04 -16.48 -5.57
N SER A 12 28.41 -15.74 -6.49
CA SER A 12 28.34 -16.03 -7.95
C SER A 12 27.54 -17.25 -8.43
N GLU A 13 27.08 -18.15 -7.55
CA GLU A 13 26.26 -19.33 -7.93
C GLU A 13 24.74 -19.15 -7.74
N GLY A 14 24.32 -18.12 -6.99
CA GLY A 14 22.92 -17.83 -6.72
C GLY A 14 22.23 -17.09 -7.88
N LYS A 15 20.92 -17.33 -8.07
CA LYS A 15 20.11 -16.53 -9.01
C LYS A 15 20.05 -15.07 -8.55
N LYS A 16 20.20 -14.13 -9.47
CA LYS A 16 19.98 -12.70 -9.19
C LYS A 16 18.52 -12.42 -8.86
N MET A 17 18.26 -11.26 -8.28
CA MET A 17 16.88 -10.76 -8.16
C MET A 17 16.23 -10.70 -9.55
N GLY A 18 14.98 -11.16 -9.65
CA GLY A 18 14.27 -11.27 -10.93
C GLY A 18 14.64 -12.47 -11.82
N GLU A 19 15.77 -13.14 -11.62
CA GLU A 19 16.15 -14.35 -12.40
C GLU A 19 15.48 -15.64 -11.88
N ALA A 20 14.97 -15.61 -10.65
CA ALA A 20 14.19 -16.73 -10.14
C ALA A 20 12.88 -16.87 -10.94
N HIS A 21 12.62 -18.06 -11.46
CA HIS A 21 11.31 -18.35 -12.04
C HIS A 21 10.28 -18.46 -10.92
N GLY A 22 9.19 -17.70 -11.06
CA GLY A 22 7.99 -17.90 -10.27
C GLY A 22 7.22 -19.16 -10.70
N SER A 23 5.98 -19.28 -10.23
CA SER A 23 5.03 -20.28 -10.69
C SER A 23 3.66 -19.63 -10.90
N SER A 24 2.65 -20.42 -11.24
CA SER A 24 1.24 -19.96 -11.26
C SER A 24 0.69 -19.58 -9.88
N THR A 25 1.47 -19.76 -8.82
CA THR A 25 1.08 -19.51 -7.43
C THR A 25 2.15 -18.81 -6.60
N TYR A 26 3.29 -18.44 -7.19
CA TYR A 26 4.43 -17.89 -6.45
C TYR A 26 5.18 -16.83 -7.28
N ILE A 27 5.50 -15.72 -6.63
CA ILE A 27 6.26 -14.59 -7.15
C ILE A 27 7.51 -14.46 -6.26
N PRO A 28 8.71 -14.66 -6.82
CA PRO A 28 9.95 -14.41 -6.08
C PRO A 28 10.12 -12.92 -5.81
N ILE A 29 11.17 -12.54 -5.07
CA ILE A 29 11.51 -11.13 -4.92
C ILE A 29 11.83 -10.55 -6.29
N ILE A 30 11.06 -9.54 -6.68
CA ILE A 30 11.26 -8.74 -7.89
C ILE A 30 11.48 -7.28 -7.51
N GLU A 31 12.21 -6.58 -8.37
CA GLU A 31 12.40 -5.12 -8.34
C GLU A 31 11.47 -4.50 -9.38
N ILE A 32 10.62 -3.57 -8.95
CA ILE A 32 9.90 -2.65 -9.82
C ILE A 32 10.64 -1.32 -9.75
N LYS A 33 11.12 -0.85 -10.90
CA LYS A 33 11.79 0.45 -11.01
C LYS A 33 10.77 1.54 -11.24
N LYS A 34 11.05 2.72 -10.71
CA LYS A 34 10.23 3.91 -10.93
C LYS A 34 10.13 4.19 -12.43
N PRO A 35 8.91 4.21 -13.01
CA PRO A 35 8.77 4.49 -14.43
C PRO A 35 9.20 5.93 -14.72
N LEU A 36 9.88 6.13 -15.85
CA LEU A 36 10.03 7.45 -16.45
C LEU A 36 8.72 7.80 -17.16
N PHE A 37 8.21 9.01 -16.96
CA PHE A 37 6.92 9.40 -17.54
C PHE A 37 6.90 10.85 -18.00
N VAL A 38 6.05 11.12 -18.99
CA VAL A 38 5.81 12.46 -19.53
C VAL A 38 4.60 13.10 -18.85
N ASN A 39 3.58 12.30 -18.51
CA ASN A 39 2.38 12.74 -17.81
C ASN A 39 1.92 11.70 -16.76
N LEU A 40 1.00 12.10 -15.88
CA LEU A 40 0.49 11.24 -14.81
C LEU A 40 -0.25 10.01 -15.34
N GLN A 41 -1.07 10.13 -16.37
CA GLN A 41 -1.86 9.00 -16.91
C GLN A 41 -0.94 7.86 -17.39
N ASP A 42 0.08 8.19 -18.19
CA ASP A 42 1.07 7.22 -18.66
C ASP A 42 1.77 6.53 -17.48
N TRP A 43 2.04 7.29 -16.42
CA TRP A 43 2.67 6.77 -15.21
C TRP A 43 1.80 5.73 -14.49
N TYR A 44 0.50 5.99 -14.37
CA TYR A 44 -0.45 5.02 -13.81
C TYR A 44 -0.54 3.75 -14.65
N GLU A 45 -0.56 3.88 -15.98
CA GLU A 45 -0.62 2.74 -16.89
C GLU A 45 0.64 1.87 -16.81
N GLU A 46 1.82 2.48 -16.74
CA GLU A 46 3.09 1.78 -16.54
C GLU A 46 3.14 1.04 -15.21
N ILE A 47 2.70 1.66 -14.11
CA ILE A 47 2.59 0.99 -12.81
C ILE A 47 1.65 -0.21 -12.92
N ILE A 48 0.45 -0.05 -13.49
CA ILE A 48 -0.51 -1.15 -13.67
C ILE A 48 0.10 -2.28 -14.51
N SER A 49 0.80 -1.92 -15.59
CA SER A 49 1.48 -2.88 -16.46
C SER A 49 2.51 -3.70 -15.68
N SER A 50 3.32 -3.04 -14.85
CA SER A 50 4.37 -3.67 -14.04
C SER A 50 3.82 -4.67 -13.01
N VAL A 51 2.61 -4.42 -12.48
CA VAL A 51 2.02 -5.27 -11.43
C VAL A 51 1.02 -6.32 -11.96
N ARG A 52 0.61 -6.25 -13.23
CA ARG A 52 -0.43 -7.12 -13.79
C ARG A 52 -0.10 -8.61 -13.71
N GLY A 53 1.15 -8.97 -13.99
CA GLY A 53 1.61 -10.36 -13.88
C GLY A 53 1.51 -10.89 -12.44
N LEU A 54 1.78 -10.04 -11.45
CA LEU A 54 1.68 -10.39 -10.03
C LEU A 54 0.22 -10.60 -9.63
N ALA A 55 -0.66 -9.69 -10.05
CA ALA A 55 -2.10 -9.82 -9.79
C ALA A 55 -2.66 -11.12 -10.38
N ASN A 56 -2.20 -11.52 -11.57
CA ASN A 56 -2.60 -12.79 -12.18
C ASN A 56 -2.20 -14.00 -11.31
N VAL A 57 -1.03 -13.99 -10.68
CA VAL A 57 -0.57 -15.07 -9.80
C VAL A 57 -1.35 -15.09 -8.49
N LEU A 58 -1.62 -13.92 -7.90
CA LEU A 58 -2.33 -13.78 -6.63
C LEU A 58 -3.83 -14.11 -6.75
N ALA A 59 -4.46 -13.73 -7.87
CA ALA A 59 -5.82 -14.14 -8.19
C ALA A 59 -5.86 -15.60 -8.70
N GLY A 60 -4.78 -16.01 -9.37
CA GLY A 60 -4.65 -17.20 -10.21
C GLY A 60 -5.72 -17.33 -11.27
N THR A 61 -6.03 -16.21 -11.86
CA THR A 61 -6.80 -16.05 -13.09
C THR A 61 -6.25 -14.84 -13.83
N PHE A 62 -6.35 -14.85 -15.15
CA PHE A 62 -6.06 -13.69 -16.00
C PHE A 62 -7.34 -12.96 -16.43
N HIS A 63 -8.51 -13.45 -15.99
CA HIS A 63 -9.80 -12.84 -16.25
C HIS A 63 -10.08 -11.72 -15.25
N ASP A 64 -10.86 -10.74 -15.70
CA ASP A 64 -11.33 -9.61 -14.91
C ASP A 64 -12.41 -10.04 -13.90
N THR A 65 -11.98 -10.72 -12.83
CA THR A 65 -12.82 -11.05 -11.67
C THR A 65 -12.68 -10.00 -10.56
N GLU A 66 -13.55 -10.03 -9.56
CA GLU A 66 -13.47 -9.11 -8.42
C GLU A 66 -12.15 -9.30 -7.63
N GLU A 67 -11.66 -10.53 -7.52
CA GLU A 67 -10.38 -10.86 -6.91
C GLU A 67 -9.21 -10.30 -7.73
N HIS A 68 -9.28 -10.41 -9.06
CA HIS A 68 -8.27 -9.84 -9.96
C HIS A 68 -8.22 -8.31 -9.84
N ARG A 69 -9.38 -7.65 -9.87
CA ARG A 69 -9.49 -6.20 -9.65
C ARG A 69 -8.96 -5.77 -8.29
N PHE A 70 -9.24 -6.54 -7.25
CA PHE A 70 -8.70 -6.29 -5.91
C PHE A 70 -7.17 -6.29 -5.90
N PHE A 71 -6.52 -7.31 -6.49
CA PHE A 71 -5.07 -7.37 -6.51
C PHE A 71 -4.43 -6.32 -7.42
N ILE A 72 -5.03 -6.00 -8.57
CA ILE A 72 -4.58 -4.88 -9.41
C ILE A 72 -4.66 -3.56 -8.64
N TYR A 73 -5.80 -3.29 -8.00
CA TYR A 73 -5.98 -2.08 -7.18
C TYR A 73 -4.94 -2.01 -6.07
N THR A 74 -4.76 -3.10 -5.31
CA THR A 74 -3.84 -3.19 -4.18
C THR A 74 -2.40 -2.97 -4.59
N LEU A 75 -1.91 -3.70 -5.59
CA LEU A 75 -0.52 -3.59 -6.01
C LEU A 75 -0.25 -2.22 -6.63
N ARG A 76 -1.16 -1.71 -7.48
CA ARG A 76 -1.05 -0.37 -8.06
C ARG A 76 -0.94 0.69 -6.97
N GLU A 77 -1.83 0.64 -5.99
CA GLU A 77 -1.89 1.64 -4.93
C GLU A 77 -0.63 1.64 -4.06
N ILE A 78 -0.13 0.47 -3.68
CA ILE A 78 1.08 0.37 -2.86
C ILE A 78 2.31 0.82 -3.67
N VAL A 79 2.46 0.37 -4.92
CA VAL A 79 3.59 0.77 -5.79
C VAL A 79 3.57 2.26 -6.08
N ARG A 80 2.38 2.84 -6.33
CA ARG A 80 2.21 4.29 -6.46
C ARG A 80 2.69 5.00 -5.19
N ASN A 81 2.21 4.57 -4.02
CA ASN A 81 2.60 5.19 -2.75
C ASN A 81 4.11 5.15 -2.52
N VAL A 82 4.78 4.05 -2.88
CA VAL A 82 6.25 3.98 -2.85
C VAL A 82 6.84 5.12 -3.69
N PHE A 83 6.49 5.22 -4.98
CA PHE A 83 7.16 6.17 -5.86
C PHE A 83 6.74 7.64 -5.66
N GLU A 84 5.53 7.89 -5.14
CA GLU A 84 5.06 9.25 -4.79
C GLU A 84 5.68 9.77 -3.49
N HIS A 85 5.94 8.88 -2.52
CA HIS A 85 6.14 9.32 -1.13
C HIS A 85 7.48 8.91 -0.52
N SER A 86 8.11 7.84 -1.00
CA SER A 86 9.32 7.30 -0.36
C SER A 86 10.62 7.99 -0.81
N ASN A 87 10.61 8.71 -1.95
CA ASN A 87 11.81 9.11 -2.70
C ASN A 87 12.68 7.92 -3.19
N ALA A 88 12.23 6.68 -3.07
CA ALA A 88 12.93 5.53 -3.61
C ALA A 88 12.72 5.44 -5.13
N GLU A 89 13.75 4.94 -5.81
CA GLU A 89 13.71 4.61 -7.24
C GLU A 89 13.25 3.16 -7.47
N ASN A 90 13.22 2.35 -6.41
CA ASN A 90 12.94 0.93 -6.47
C ASN A 90 11.85 0.54 -5.45
N CYS A 91 10.98 -0.37 -5.86
CA CYS A 91 9.99 -1.05 -5.02
C CYS A 91 10.23 -2.55 -5.11
N PHE A 92 10.35 -3.24 -3.97
CA PHE A 92 10.60 -4.67 -3.92
C PHE A 92 9.33 -5.42 -3.54
N ILE A 93 8.97 -6.45 -4.30
CA ILE A 93 7.75 -7.22 -4.08
C ILE A 93 8.02 -8.71 -4.13
N CYS A 94 7.38 -9.46 -3.24
CA CYS A 94 7.22 -10.91 -3.35
C CYS A 94 5.81 -11.31 -2.91
N GLY A 95 5.35 -12.48 -3.35
CA GLY A 95 4.08 -12.99 -2.87
C GLY A 95 3.78 -14.40 -3.33
N GLN A 96 2.76 -14.99 -2.71
CA GLN A 96 2.33 -16.35 -3.02
C GLN A 96 0.84 -16.55 -2.76
N ARG A 97 0.26 -17.47 -3.51
CA ARG A 97 -1.11 -17.96 -3.36
C ARG A 97 -1.07 -19.44 -3.01
N TRP A 98 -1.83 -19.85 -2.02
CA TRP A 98 -1.98 -21.23 -1.63
C TRP A 98 -3.16 -21.88 -2.35
N GLY A 99 -3.16 -23.21 -2.46
CA GLY A 99 -4.22 -23.95 -3.16
C GLY A 99 -5.62 -23.79 -2.54
N ASN A 100 -5.71 -23.32 -1.29
CA ASN A 100 -6.96 -23.02 -0.59
C ASN A 100 -7.41 -21.56 -0.73
N GLY A 101 -6.74 -20.75 -1.55
CA GLY A 101 -7.07 -19.34 -1.77
C GLY A 101 -6.37 -18.35 -0.83
N ARG A 102 -5.62 -18.82 0.18
CA ARG A 102 -4.80 -17.95 1.03
C ARG A 102 -3.76 -17.21 0.21
N VAL A 103 -3.47 -15.98 0.57
CA VAL A 103 -2.46 -15.14 -0.11
C VAL A 103 -1.57 -14.45 0.90
N GLU A 104 -0.27 -14.39 0.60
CA GLU A 104 0.75 -13.66 1.36
C GLU A 104 1.53 -12.76 0.40
N ILE A 105 1.65 -11.47 0.73
CA ILE A 105 2.37 -10.47 -0.08
C ILE A 105 3.26 -9.67 0.85
N GLY A 106 4.51 -9.45 0.43
CA GLY A 106 5.45 -8.52 1.05
C GLY A 106 5.87 -7.47 0.03
N ILE A 107 5.76 -6.20 0.40
CA ILE A 107 6.17 -5.06 -0.42
C ILE A 107 7.01 -4.13 0.46
N LEU A 108 8.13 -3.64 -0.04
CA LEU A 108 8.95 -2.68 0.69
C LEU A 108 9.67 -1.69 -0.23
N ASP A 109 10.00 -0.55 0.35
CA ASP A 109 10.92 0.45 -0.18
C ASP A 109 11.99 0.79 0.87
N GLU A 110 13.11 1.31 0.39
CA GLU A 110 14.24 1.75 1.22
C GLU A 110 14.31 3.29 1.26
N GLY A 111 13.14 3.95 1.27
CA GLY A 111 13.02 5.40 1.21
C GLY A 111 13.02 6.11 2.57
N ILE A 112 12.47 7.32 2.59
CA ILE A 112 12.47 8.23 3.75
C ILE A 112 11.53 7.80 4.90
N GLY A 113 10.64 6.84 4.65
CA GLY A 113 9.64 6.39 5.62
C GLY A 113 8.43 7.32 5.78
N ILE A 114 7.44 6.84 6.53
CA ILE A 114 6.10 7.45 6.62
C ILE A 114 6.14 8.80 7.35
N GLN A 115 6.90 8.90 8.43
CA GLN A 115 6.93 10.11 9.26
C GLN A 115 7.49 11.30 8.49
N GLU A 116 8.62 11.12 7.79
CA GLU A 116 9.24 12.19 7.01
C GLU A 116 8.34 12.59 5.83
N SER A 117 7.75 11.61 5.14
CA SER A 117 6.81 11.87 4.04
C SER A 117 5.58 12.67 4.48
N LEU A 118 4.90 12.24 5.56
CA LEU A 118 3.71 12.94 6.05
C LEU A 118 4.04 14.33 6.62
N SER A 119 5.26 14.54 7.13
CA SER A 119 5.70 15.83 7.67
C SER A 119 5.73 16.96 6.63
N LYS A 120 5.66 16.64 5.32
CA LYS A 120 5.54 17.62 4.24
C LYS A 120 4.20 18.38 4.27
N SER A 121 3.13 17.74 4.76
CA SER A 121 1.76 18.28 4.71
C SER A 121 1.05 18.27 6.07
N PHE A 122 1.57 17.53 7.05
CA PHE A 122 0.96 17.41 8.39
C PHE A 122 1.99 17.61 9.49
N ARG A 123 1.52 18.08 10.65
CA ARG A 123 2.36 18.14 11.85
C ARG A 123 2.40 16.77 12.53
N VAL A 124 3.44 15.99 12.25
CA VAL A 124 3.64 14.64 12.79
C VAL A 124 4.84 14.64 13.75
N LYS A 125 4.62 14.20 15.00
CA LYS A 125 5.62 14.27 16.08
C LYS A 125 6.65 13.15 16.01
N ASP A 126 6.20 11.94 15.71
CA ASP A 126 7.01 10.72 15.75
C ASP A 126 6.43 9.63 14.84
N ASP A 127 7.19 8.54 14.65
CA ASP A 127 6.78 7.39 13.83
C ASP A 127 5.48 6.73 14.31
N ASN A 128 5.19 6.78 15.62
CA ASN A 128 4.00 6.15 16.19
C ASN A 128 2.75 6.95 15.80
N GLN A 129 2.82 8.28 15.85
CA GLN A 129 1.77 9.13 15.32
C GLN A 129 1.66 8.98 13.80
N ALA A 130 2.79 8.92 13.08
CA ALA A 130 2.82 8.83 11.63
C ALA A 130 2.08 7.59 11.11
N ILE A 131 2.39 6.41 11.67
CA ILE A 131 1.81 5.15 11.21
C ILE A 131 0.32 5.02 11.53
N GLN A 132 -0.13 5.62 12.64
CA GLN A 132 -1.55 5.73 12.97
C GLN A 132 -2.29 6.68 12.04
N MET A 133 -1.64 7.78 11.66
CA MET A 133 -2.22 8.78 10.78
C MET A 133 -2.31 8.28 9.34
N ALA A 134 -1.31 7.55 8.86
CA ALA A 134 -1.22 7.10 7.47
C ALA A 134 -2.41 6.24 6.99
N ILE A 135 -3.02 5.48 7.89
CA ILE A 135 -4.16 4.61 7.56
C ILE A 135 -5.52 5.32 7.68
N LYS A 136 -5.56 6.61 8.00
CA LYS A 136 -6.81 7.35 8.17
C LYS A 136 -7.36 7.87 6.84
N PRO A 137 -8.69 7.95 6.69
CA PRO A 137 -9.31 8.43 5.45
C PRO A 137 -8.89 9.87 5.15
N GLY A 138 -8.54 10.12 3.88
CA GLY A 138 -8.13 11.44 3.40
C GLY A 138 -6.72 11.88 3.81
N VAL A 139 -5.89 10.97 4.35
CA VAL A 139 -4.49 11.28 4.69
C VAL A 139 -3.57 10.93 3.54
N SER A 140 -2.96 11.96 2.95
CA SER A 140 -1.84 11.83 2.00
C SER A 140 -1.01 13.11 1.97
N SER A 141 0.29 12.96 1.72
CA SER A 141 1.21 14.10 1.58
C SER A 141 0.92 14.94 0.32
N THR A 142 0.21 14.40 -0.67
CA THR A 142 -0.16 15.10 -1.92
C THR A 142 -1.56 15.72 -1.90
N SER A 143 -2.26 15.69 -0.76
CA SER A 143 -3.66 16.16 -0.59
C SER A 143 -3.91 17.65 -0.89
N HIS A 144 -2.86 18.44 -1.14
CA HIS A 144 -2.93 19.87 -1.50
C HIS A 144 -2.73 20.16 -3.00
N ILE A 145 -2.52 19.14 -3.84
CA ILE A 145 -2.32 19.30 -5.29
C ILE A 145 -3.69 19.19 -5.99
N SER A 146 -3.99 20.17 -6.84
CA SER A 146 -5.30 20.48 -7.43
C SER A 146 -6.05 19.30 -8.09
N THR A 147 -7.35 19.26 -7.82
CA THR A 147 -8.37 18.27 -8.20
C THR A 147 -8.78 18.25 -9.68
N ASP A 148 -8.17 19.04 -10.55
CA ASP A 148 -8.80 19.40 -11.85
C ASP A 148 -8.51 18.45 -13.02
N LEU A 149 -7.85 17.30 -12.81
CA LEU A 149 -7.55 16.37 -13.91
C LEU A 149 -7.86 14.89 -13.68
N ASN A 150 -8.33 14.48 -12.50
CA ASN A 150 -8.47 13.05 -12.22
C ASN A 150 -9.88 12.65 -11.81
N GLN A 151 -10.61 12.08 -12.78
CA GLN A 151 -11.89 11.38 -12.56
C GLN A 151 -11.76 10.10 -11.68
N TYR A 152 -10.58 9.85 -11.11
CA TYR A 152 -10.21 8.63 -10.37
C TYR A 152 -9.43 8.85 -9.06
N ASP A 153 -9.20 10.09 -8.61
CA ASP A 153 -8.18 10.35 -7.58
C ASP A 153 -8.76 10.84 -6.26
N ASN A 154 -9.20 9.87 -5.45
CA ASN A 154 -9.35 10.05 -4.00
C ASN A 154 -7.97 9.93 -3.33
N SER A 155 -7.08 10.90 -3.60
CA SER A 155 -5.63 10.87 -3.35
C SER A 155 -5.16 10.65 -1.90
N GLY A 156 -6.06 10.36 -0.95
CA GLY A 156 -5.75 9.95 0.43
C GLY A 156 -6.63 8.81 0.98
N TYR A 157 -7.36 8.10 0.13
CA TYR A 157 -8.23 6.99 0.54
C TYR A 157 -7.68 5.61 0.18
N GLY A 158 -6.72 5.52 -0.74
CA GLY A 158 -6.24 4.23 -1.22
C GLY A 158 -5.66 3.35 -0.11
N LEU A 159 -4.70 3.86 0.67
CA LEU A 159 -4.13 3.10 1.80
C LEU A 159 -5.18 2.78 2.89
N TYR A 160 -6.15 3.67 3.13
CA TYR A 160 -7.27 3.42 4.03
C TYR A 160 -8.13 2.26 3.54
N VAL A 161 -8.56 2.28 2.27
CA VAL A 161 -9.32 1.18 1.64
C VAL A 161 -8.57 -0.14 1.77
N LEU A 162 -7.28 -0.16 1.43
CA LEU A 162 -6.46 -1.36 1.54
C LEU A 162 -6.43 -1.90 2.96
N THR A 163 -6.27 -1.02 3.94
CA THR A 163 -6.26 -1.38 5.36
C THR A 163 -7.58 -2.03 5.76
N GLU A 164 -8.71 -1.39 5.44
CA GLU A 164 -10.05 -1.87 5.80
C GLU A 164 -10.40 -3.21 5.13
N VAL A 165 -10.13 -3.34 3.83
CA VAL A 165 -10.38 -4.59 3.09
C VAL A 165 -9.48 -5.70 3.62
N VAL A 166 -8.17 -5.49 3.70
CA VAL A 166 -7.25 -6.56 4.13
C VAL A 166 -7.52 -6.96 5.58
N ALA A 167 -7.77 -6.02 6.49
CA ALA A 167 -8.10 -6.34 7.88
C ALA A 167 -9.41 -7.15 7.99
N SER A 168 -10.38 -6.91 7.11
CA SER A 168 -11.66 -7.64 7.09
C SER A 168 -11.54 -9.09 6.61
N PHE A 169 -10.52 -9.39 5.79
CA PHE A 169 -10.30 -10.70 5.16
C PHE A 169 -9.01 -11.39 5.63
N GLY A 170 -8.31 -10.80 6.60
CA GLY A 170 -7.04 -11.31 7.12
C GLY A 170 -6.30 -10.28 7.97
N LYS A 171 -5.03 -10.05 7.63
CA LYS A 171 -4.07 -9.26 8.42
C LYS A 171 -3.28 -8.31 7.52
N PHE A 172 -3.43 -7.02 7.79
CA PHE A 172 -2.62 -5.97 7.22
C PHE A 172 -1.48 -5.63 8.18
N SER A 173 -0.26 -5.51 7.68
CA SER A 173 0.89 -5.03 8.43
C SER A 173 1.54 -3.88 7.67
N ILE A 174 1.88 -2.83 8.38
CA ILE A 174 2.65 -1.70 7.86
C ILE A 174 3.76 -1.41 8.85
N GLY A 175 4.95 -1.09 8.37
CA GLY A 175 6.05 -0.70 9.22
C GLY A 175 6.93 0.33 8.57
N SER A 176 7.46 1.23 9.39
CA SER A 176 8.39 2.26 8.94
C SER A 176 9.24 2.71 10.12
N ASN A 177 10.55 2.83 9.87
CA ASN A 177 11.54 3.27 10.85
C ASN A 177 11.44 2.48 12.17
N THR A 178 11.00 3.14 13.23
CA THR A 178 10.98 2.58 14.60
C THR A 178 9.67 1.89 14.99
N ARG A 179 8.67 1.90 14.10
CA ARG A 179 7.32 1.41 14.41
C ARG A 179 6.77 0.47 13.35
N ARG A 180 5.93 -0.45 13.80
CA ARG A 180 5.07 -1.24 12.93
C ARG A 180 3.68 -1.35 13.54
N MET A 181 2.70 -1.46 12.67
CA MET A 181 1.31 -1.70 13.02
C MET A 181 0.83 -2.96 12.31
N THR A 182 0.08 -3.78 13.05
CA THR A 182 -0.65 -4.92 12.50
C THR A 182 -2.13 -4.75 12.80
N ILE A 183 -2.97 -5.00 11.81
CA ILE A 183 -4.40 -4.72 11.81
C ILE A 183 -5.12 -5.97 11.32
N THR A 184 -6.08 -6.42 12.11
CA THR A 184 -7.09 -7.42 11.73
C THR A 184 -8.46 -6.85 12.09
N LYS A 185 -9.54 -7.49 11.65
CA LYS A 185 -10.91 -7.05 11.90
C LYS A 185 -11.21 -6.66 13.35
N ASN A 186 -10.61 -7.36 14.32
CA ASN A 186 -10.92 -7.22 15.75
C ASN A 186 -9.76 -6.64 16.56
N ASN A 187 -8.60 -6.38 15.95
CA ASN A 187 -7.41 -6.01 16.69
C ASN A 187 -6.49 -5.09 15.89
N GLN A 188 -5.98 -4.07 16.56
CA GLN A 188 -4.94 -3.19 16.05
C GLN A 188 -3.82 -3.14 17.08
N LYS A 189 -2.60 -3.51 16.67
CA LYS A 189 -1.44 -3.56 17.54
C LYS A 189 -0.30 -2.74 16.94
N ILE A 190 0.37 -1.96 17.78
CA ILE A 190 1.59 -1.23 17.43
C ILE A 190 2.74 -1.80 18.25
N ASP A 191 3.84 -2.10 17.56
CA ASP A 191 5.08 -2.62 18.15
C ASP A 191 6.27 -1.74 17.73
N THR A 192 7.40 -1.91 18.42
CA THR A 192 8.71 -1.43 17.93
C THR A 192 9.11 -2.21 16.68
N SER A 193 9.75 -1.50 15.76
CA SER A 193 10.39 -2.06 14.56
C SER A 193 11.77 -1.44 14.38
N SER A 194 12.56 -2.01 13.46
CA SER A 194 13.81 -1.43 13.00
C SER A 194 13.93 -1.71 11.50
N PHE A 195 13.39 -0.81 10.70
CA PHE A 195 13.41 -0.92 9.23
C PHE A 195 13.62 0.46 8.61
N ALA A 196 14.65 0.64 7.78
CA ALA A 196 14.86 1.89 7.07
C ALA A 196 13.96 1.91 5.82
N GLY A 197 12.99 2.82 5.78
CA GLY A 197 11.99 2.93 4.72
C GLY A 197 10.59 2.52 5.17
N THR A 198 9.80 1.95 4.26
CA THR A 198 8.46 1.44 4.54
C THR A 198 8.29 0.01 4.03
N TYR A 199 7.57 -0.83 4.77
CA TYR A 199 7.11 -2.12 4.28
C TYR A 199 5.62 -2.32 4.55
N ILE A 200 4.98 -3.08 3.68
CA ILE A 200 3.61 -3.57 3.82
C ILE A 200 3.62 -5.10 3.71
N GLY A 201 2.91 -5.74 4.64
CA GLY A 201 2.62 -7.16 4.62
C GLY A 201 1.12 -7.39 4.53
N ILE A 202 0.70 -8.24 3.61
CA ILE A 202 -0.71 -8.65 3.43
C ILE A 202 -0.78 -10.15 3.60
N GLU A 203 -1.64 -10.61 4.50
CA GLU A 203 -2.02 -12.01 4.64
C GLU A 203 -3.55 -12.07 4.57
N MET A 204 -4.09 -12.89 3.69
CA MET A 204 -5.55 -13.03 3.51
C MET A 204 -5.93 -14.49 3.41
N ASP A 205 -7.07 -14.84 4.00
CA ASP A 205 -7.66 -16.18 3.85
C ASP A 205 -8.25 -16.38 2.46
N ALA A 206 -8.84 -15.33 1.91
CA ALA A 206 -9.32 -15.25 0.53
C ALA A 206 -9.48 -13.77 0.11
N ALA A 207 -9.38 -13.50 -1.20
CA ALA A 207 -9.71 -12.19 -1.75
C ALA A 207 -11.24 -11.91 -1.73
N PRO A 208 -11.66 -10.64 -1.65
CA PRO A 208 -13.07 -10.27 -1.67
C PRO A 208 -13.74 -10.60 -3.00
N LYS A 209 -14.90 -11.28 -2.93
CA LYS A 209 -15.72 -11.64 -4.11
C LYS A 209 -16.62 -10.52 -4.62
N GLN A 210 -16.73 -9.41 -3.89
CA GLN A 210 -17.56 -8.25 -4.21
C GLN A 210 -16.77 -6.96 -3.99
N PHE A 211 -15.52 -6.95 -4.47
CA PHE A 211 -14.56 -5.89 -4.20
C PHE A 211 -15.08 -4.51 -4.62
N SER A 212 -15.74 -4.40 -5.77
CA SER A 212 -16.15 -3.11 -6.32
C SER A 212 -17.24 -2.42 -5.48
N THR A 213 -18.19 -3.19 -4.96
CA THR A 213 -19.20 -2.69 -4.02
C THR A 213 -18.54 -2.33 -2.68
N LEU A 214 -17.69 -3.23 -2.16
CA LEU A 214 -16.99 -3.01 -0.91
C LEU A 214 -16.10 -1.76 -0.94
N LEU A 215 -15.40 -1.53 -2.06
CA LEU A 215 -14.58 -0.35 -2.32
C LEU A 215 -15.42 0.92 -2.18
N LYS A 216 -16.59 0.96 -2.81
CA LYS A 216 -17.51 2.10 -2.73
C LYS A 216 -17.98 2.34 -1.31
N ASP A 217 -18.43 1.30 -0.62
CA ASP A 217 -18.95 1.40 0.74
C ASP A 217 -17.89 1.91 1.73
N ILE A 218 -16.64 1.46 1.58
CA ILE A 218 -15.51 1.93 2.42
C ILE A 218 -15.18 3.39 2.13
N ILE A 219 -15.17 3.80 0.86
CA ILE A 219 -14.94 5.21 0.49
C ILE A 219 -16.03 6.09 1.08
N ASP A 220 -17.30 5.74 0.88
CA ASP A 220 -18.45 6.51 1.38
C ASP A 220 -18.40 6.64 2.92
N ALA A 221 -18.04 5.56 3.63
CA ALA A 221 -17.85 5.57 5.09
C ALA A 221 -16.68 6.46 5.52
N GLY A 222 -15.54 6.38 4.82
CA GLY A 222 -14.36 7.20 5.11
C GLY A 222 -14.60 8.70 4.86
N GLU A 223 -15.34 9.05 3.82
CA GLU A 223 -15.71 10.44 3.51
C GLU A 223 -16.59 11.03 4.62
N SER A 224 -17.53 10.24 5.14
CA SER A 224 -18.35 10.62 6.29
C SER A 224 -17.50 10.86 7.56
N GLU A 225 -16.55 9.97 7.88
CA GLU A 225 -15.63 10.13 9.02
C GLU A 225 -14.74 11.38 8.88
N ALA A 226 -14.17 11.59 7.70
CA ALA A 226 -13.32 12.74 7.42
C ALA A 226 -14.11 14.07 7.50
N GLY A 227 -15.34 14.08 6.98
CA GLY A 227 -16.26 15.22 7.07
C GLY A 227 -16.61 15.58 8.52
N ALA A 228 -16.97 14.59 9.33
CA ALA A 228 -17.26 14.79 10.75
C ALA A 228 -16.06 15.35 11.53
N THR A 229 -14.86 14.86 11.23
CA THR A 229 -13.61 15.31 11.87
C THR A 229 -13.29 16.77 11.51
N LYS A 230 -13.50 17.19 10.25
CA LYS A 230 -13.35 18.59 9.83
C LYS A 230 -14.30 19.51 10.61
N VAL A 231 -15.57 19.13 10.74
CA VAL A 231 -16.58 19.89 11.51
C VAL A 231 -16.22 19.98 12.99
N ALA A 232 -15.77 18.88 13.61
CA ALA A 232 -15.34 18.89 15.01
C ALA A 232 -14.10 19.79 15.25
N SER A 233 -13.16 19.80 14.30
CA SER A 233 -11.95 20.62 14.38
C SER A 233 -12.23 22.12 14.22
N SER A 234 -13.22 22.50 13.41
CA SER A 234 -13.63 23.91 13.25
C SER A 234 -14.43 24.39 14.47
N ALA A 235 -15.32 23.56 15.02
CA ALA A 235 -16.05 23.86 16.25
C ALA A 235 -15.11 24.05 17.46
N SER A 236 -14.08 23.21 17.58
CA SER A 236 -13.09 23.30 18.68
C SER A 236 -12.17 24.51 18.57
N LYS A 237 -11.98 25.07 17.35
CA LYS A 237 -11.26 26.33 17.15
C LYS A 237 -12.12 27.53 17.55
N MET A 238 -13.43 27.51 17.25
CA MET A 238 -14.35 28.58 17.64
C MET A 238 -14.57 28.64 19.16
N SER A 239 -14.59 27.52 19.87
CA SER A 239 -14.80 27.52 21.33
C SER A 239 -13.60 28.02 22.15
N LYS A 240 -12.41 28.13 21.55
CA LYS A 240 -11.20 28.69 22.20
C LYS A 240 -11.03 30.21 22.01
N LEU A 241 -11.93 30.81 21.23
CA LEU A 241 -11.96 32.24 20.94
C LEU A 241 -13.12 32.97 21.65
N GLY A 242 -13.90 32.26 22.46
CA GLY A 242 -15.00 32.79 23.27
C GLY A 242 -14.64 32.91 24.74
#